data_AF-A0A7C7PTP0-F1
#
_entry.id   AF-A0A7C7PTP0-F1
#
_cell.length_a   1.000
_cell.length_b   1.000
_cell.length_c   1.000
_cell.angle_alpha   90.00
_cell.angle_beta   90.00
_cell.angle_gamma   90.00
#
_symmetry.space_group_name_H-M   'P 1'
#
loop_
_entity.id
_entity.type
_entity.pdbx_description
1 polymer ?
#
loop_
_entity_poly.entity_id
_entity_poly.type
_entity_poly.pdbx_seq_one_letter_code
_entity_poly.pdbx_strand_id
1 'polypeptide(L)'
;MGKIFVIGLDAAPPKLVFEDFRDELPNLAEMMDHGVYGPLESCDPPITIPAWAVMTTSRNPGTLGLYGFRHRKKGSYTEFYIASSLSVREETIWDILSREGLKSCVVGVPPSYPPKPLNGLLVSCFITPDATKEYTYPPSLKREVERLVGEYMFDVKFRTEER
;
A
#
# COMPACT_ATOMS: atom_id res chain seq x y z
N MET A 1 -22.62 -4.84 -13.70
CA MET A 1 -21.37 -4.09 -13.46
C MET A 1 -20.39 -5.03 -12.77
N GLY A 2 -19.17 -5.17 -13.28
CA GLY A 2 -18.16 -6.08 -12.71
C GLY A 2 -17.51 -5.51 -11.45
N LYS A 3 -16.86 -6.36 -10.65
CA LYS A 3 -15.96 -5.94 -9.58
C LYS A 3 -14.53 -5.93 -10.13
N ILE A 4 -13.71 -4.97 -9.68
CA ILE A 4 -12.29 -4.90 -10.00
C ILE A 4 -11.50 -5.32 -8.77
N PHE A 5 -10.47 -6.14 -8.97
CA PHE A 5 -9.53 -6.53 -7.93
C PHE A 5 -8.13 -6.12 -8.37
N VAL A 6 -7.40 -5.44 -7.49
CA VAL A 6 -6.02 -5.00 -7.72
C VAL A 6 -5.18 -5.55 -6.58
N ILE A 7 -4.11 -6.25 -6.93
CA ILE A 7 -3.11 -6.76 -6.00
C ILE A 7 -1.75 -6.21 -6.42
N GLY A 8 -0.96 -5.73 -5.45
CA GLY A 8 0.42 -5.33 -5.66
C GLY A 8 1.34 -6.22 -4.84
N LEU A 9 2.39 -6.73 -5.49
CA LEU A 9 3.47 -7.47 -4.85
C LEU A 9 4.64 -6.51 -4.70
N ASP A 10 4.90 -6.06 -3.46
CA ASP A 10 6.03 -5.18 -3.20
C ASP A 10 7.35 -5.93 -3.40
N ALA A 11 8.37 -5.25 -3.94
CA ALA A 11 9.66 -5.82 -4.26
C ALA A 11 9.61 -7.09 -5.13
N ALA A 12 8.69 -7.14 -6.12
CA ALA A 12 8.59 -8.23 -7.10
C ALA A 12 9.06 -7.78 -8.51
N PRO A 13 10.38 -7.73 -8.79
CA PRO A 13 10.91 -7.42 -10.11
C PRO A 13 10.29 -8.29 -11.22
N PRO A 14 9.99 -7.72 -12.40
CA PRO A 14 9.43 -8.46 -13.52
C PRO A 14 10.20 -9.73 -13.89
N LYS A 15 11.53 -9.70 -13.88
CA LYS A 15 12.37 -10.87 -14.19
C LYS A 15 12.08 -12.07 -13.28
N LEU A 16 11.86 -11.82 -11.98
CA LEU A 16 11.56 -12.89 -11.04
C LEU A 16 10.20 -13.53 -11.33
N VAL A 17 9.19 -12.70 -11.65
CA VAL A 17 7.81 -13.18 -11.86
C VAL A 17 7.60 -13.78 -13.26
N PHE A 18 8.15 -13.14 -14.29
CA PHE A 18 7.92 -13.50 -15.69
C PHE A 18 8.84 -14.61 -16.19
N GLU A 19 10.01 -14.78 -15.56
CA GLU A 19 11.03 -15.74 -15.97
C GLU A 19 11.38 -16.69 -14.81
N ASP A 20 12.14 -16.22 -13.82
CA ASP A 20 12.86 -17.11 -12.90
C ASP A 20 11.92 -18.02 -12.07
N PHE A 21 10.74 -17.53 -11.68
CA PHE A 21 9.76 -18.27 -10.87
C PHE A 21 8.44 -18.52 -11.58
N ARG A 22 8.34 -18.30 -12.89
CA ARG A 22 7.05 -18.44 -13.62
C ARG A 22 6.41 -19.80 -13.40
N ASP A 23 7.19 -20.87 -13.49
CA ASP A 23 6.72 -22.25 -13.35
C ASP A 23 6.31 -22.61 -11.91
N GLU A 24 6.79 -21.84 -10.92
CA GLU A 24 6.43 -21.99 -9.50
C GLU A 24 5.22 -21.12 -9.10
N LEU A 25 4.73 -20.26 -10.00
CA LEU A 25 3.66 -19.29 -9.76
C LEU A 25 2.44 -19.58 -10.66
N PRO A 26 1.77 -20.74 -10.51
CA PRO A 26 0.78 -21.22 -11.48
C PRO A 26 -0.38 -20.25 -11.71
N ASN A 27 -0.85 -19.57 -10.65
CA ASN A 27 -1.94 -18.59 -10.77
C ASN A 27 -1.50 -17.32 -11.51
N LEU A 28 -0.25 -16.86 -11.32
CA LEU A 28 0.26 -15.71 -12.07
C LEU A 28 0.56 -16.10 -13.51
N ALA A 29 1.09 -17.30 -13.75
CA ALA A 29 1.32 -17.85 -15.09
C ALA A 29 0.03 -17.93 -15.89
N GLU A 30 -1.05 -18.49 -15.31
CA GLU A 30 -2.36 -18.56 -15.96
C GLU A 30 -2.91 -17.17 -16.32
N MET A 31 -2.78 -16.18 -15.41
CA MET A 31 -3.17 -14.80 -15.71
C MET A 31 -2.34 -14.16 -16.82
N MET A 32 -1.06 -14.50 -16.95
CA MET A 32 -0.20 -14.03 -18.04
C MET A 32 -0.56 -14.69 -19.37
N ASP A 33 -0.85 -16.00 -19.38
CA ASP A 33 -1.19 -16.77 -20.59
C ASP A 33 -2.54 -16.37 -21.19
N HIS A 34 -3.48 -15.93 -20.35
CA HIS A 34 -4.83 -15.54 -20.75
C HIS A 34 -5.10 -14.03 -20.69
N GLY A 35 -4.08 -13.23 -20.39
CA GLY A 35 -4.20 -11.78 -20.17
C GLY A 35 -3.18 -10.95 -20.95
N VAL A 36 -2.93 -9.75 -20.44
CA VAL A 36 -1.90 -8.84 -20.94
C VAL A 36 -0.92 -8.60 -19.82
N TYR A 37 0.37 -8.84 -20.09
CA TYR A 37 1.45 -8.62 -19.14
C TYR A 37 2.64 -7.98 -19.83
N GLY A 38 3.48 -7.31 -19.04
CA GLY A 38 4.69 -6.67 -19.53
C GLY A 38 5.35 -5.84 -18.43
N PRO A 39 6.62 -5.43 -18.63
CA PRO A 39 7.28 -4.52 -17.71
C PRO A 39 6.59 -3.16 -17.70
N LEU A 40 6.48 -2.56 -16.52
CA LEU A 40 6.01 -1.19 -16.33
C LEU A 40 7.10 -0.37 -15.66
N GLU A 41 7.18 0.91 -16.04
CA GLU A 41 8.08 1.87 -15.40
C GLU A 41 7.48 2.33 -14.06
N SER A 42 8.30 2.29 -13.00
CA SER A 42 7.94 2.83 -11.68
C SER A 42 8.16 4.35 -11.62
N CYS A 43 7.73 5.00 -10.55
CA CYS A 43 8.18 6.37 -10.26
C CYS A 43 9.67 6.41 -9.87
N ASP A 44 10.27 7.60 -9.96
CA ASP A 44 11.58 7.92 -9.42
C ASP A 44 11.43 8.89 -8.22
N PRO A 45 11.83 8.51 -6.99
CA PRO A 45 12.53 7.27 -6.64
C PRO A 45 11.58 6.06 -6.51
N PRO A 46 12.00 4.84 -6.92
CA PRO A 46 11.19 3.62 -6.86
C PRO A 46 11.21 2.99 -5.45
N ILE A 47 10.83 3.77 -4.45
CA ILE A 47 10.72 3.34 -3.05
C ILE A 47 9.25 3.08 -2.73
N THR A 48 8.95 2.10 -1.87
CA THR A 48 7.58 1.69 -1.50
C THR A 48 6.62 2.87 -1.28
N ILE A 49 6.88 3.76 -0.32
CA ILE A 49 5.95 4.86 0.00
C ILE A 49 5.60 5.73 -1.23
N PRO A 50 6.57 6.29 -1.99
CA PRO A 50 6.23 7.04 -3.19
C PRO A 50 5.60 6.18 -4.29
N ALA A 51 6.08 4.96 -4.56
CA ALA A 51 5.57 4.12 -5.65
C ALA A 51 4.08 3.80 -5.49
N TRP A 52 3.66 3.38 -4.31
CA TRP A 52 2.26 3.08 -4.03
C TRP A 52 1.39 4.35 -3.98
N ALA A 53 1.91 5.46 -3.46
CA ALA A 53 1.18 6.73 -3.47
C ALA A 53 0.97 7.27 -4.90
N VAL A 54 1.98 7.16 -5.76
CA VAL A 54 1.90 7.52 -7.18
C VAL A 54 0.85 6.67 -7.88
N MET A 55 0.90 5.35 -7.70
CA MET A 55 -0.07 4.42 -8.29
C MET A 55 -1.51 4.76 -7.90
N THR A 56 -1.74 5.12 -6.64
CA THR A 56 -3.09 5.30 -6.10
C THR A 56 -3.66 6.71 -6.33
N THR A 57 -2.81 7.71 -6.56
CA THR A 57 -3.24 9.12 -6.78
C THR A 57 -3.06 9.60 -8.22
N SER A 58 -2.35 8.85 -9.06
CA SER A 58 -1.92 9.29 -10.40
C SER A 58 -1.11 10.61 -10.40
N ARG A 59 -0.37 10.86 -9.32
CA ARG A 59 0.52 12.03 -9.16
C ARG A 59 1.96 11.61 -9.09
N ASN A 60 2.88 12.43 -9.58
CA ASN A 60 4.31 12.16 -9.48
C ASN A 60 4.84 12.46 -8.05
N PRO A 61 6.01 11.92 -7.66
CA PRO A 61 6.63 12.15 -6.36
C PRO A 61 6.83 13.64 -6.00
N GLY A 62 7.11 14.49 -6.99
CA GLY A 62 7.27 15.93 -6.80
C GLY A 62 5.98 16.63 -6.37
N THR A 63 4.86 16.31 -7.00
CA THR A 63 3.53 16.79 -6.59
C THR A 63 3.15 16.29 -5.21
N LEU A 64 3.45 15.03 -4.89
CA LEU A 64 3.15 14.43 -3.59
C LEU A 64 4.09 14.94 -2.47
N GLY A 65 5.30 15.38 -2.82
CA GLY A 65 6.35 15.70 -1.84
C GLY A 65 6.89 14.46 -1.11
N LEU A 66 6.67 13.26 -1.67
CA LEU A 66 7.04 11.98 -1.06
C LEU A 66 8.18 11.34 -1.84
N TYR A 67 9.29 11.04 -1.17
CA TYR A 67 10.52 10.52 -1.79
C TYR A 67 11.08 9.28 -1.08
N GLY A 68 10.35 8.75 -0.10
CA GLY A 68 10.76 7.63 0.73
C GLY A 68 9.99 7.59 2.05
N PHE A 69 10.53 6.85 3.02
CA PHE A 69 9.90 6.67 4.34
C PHE A 69 10.10 7.85 5.29
N ARG A 70 11.30 8.44 5.25
CA ARG A 70 11.73 9.49 6.18
C ARG A 70 12.02 10.76 5.43
N HIS A 71 11.53 11.86 5.97
CA HIS A 71 11.71 13.19 5.40
C HIS A 71 12.27 14.13 6.44
N ARG A 72 13.13 15.03 6.00
CA ARG A 72 13.71 16.06 6.87
C ARG A 72 12.69 17.15 7.15
N LYS A 73 12.60 17.61 8.39
CA LYS A 73 11.78 18.79 8.73
C LYS A 73 12.41 20.06 8.15
N LYS A 74 11.56 20.98 7.70
CA LYS A 74 12.01 22.28 7.17
C LYS A 74 12.78 23.04 8.26
N GLY A 75 13.96 23.55 7.91
CA GLY A 75 14.80 24.35 8.82
C GLY A 75 15.62 23.53 9.84
N SER A 76 15.59 22.20 9.77
CA SER A 76 16.42 21.34 10.61
C SER A 76 17.30 20.42 9.77
N TYR A 77 18.48 20.09 10.29
CA TYR A 77 19.38 19.07 9.73
C TYR A 77 19.27 17.71 10.45
N THR A 78 18.69 17.69 11.64
CA THR A 78 18.69 16.53 12.54
C THR A 78 17.30 15.98 12.80
N GLU A 79 16.25 16.76 12.51
CA GLU A 79 14.87 16.33 12.73
C GLU A 79 14.24 15.74 11.46
N PHE A 80 13.57 14.62 11.65
CA PHE A 80 12.88 13.88 10.60
C PHE A 80 11.44 13.56 11.00
N TYR A 81 10.60 13.26 10.01
CA TYR A 81 9.28 12.69 10.19
C TYR A 81 9.12 11.48 9.26
N ILE A 82 8.20 10.58 9.61
CA ILE A 82 7.83 9.43 8.79
C ILE A 82 6.64 9.85 7.92
N ALA A 83 6.74 9.59 6.62
CA ALA A 83 5.64 9.79 5.70
C ALA A 83 4.47 8.86 6.07
N SER A 84 3.27 9.44 6.18
CA SER A 84 2.05 8.73 6.56
C SER A 84 0.92 9.07 5.59
N SER A 85 -0.26 8.49 5.77
CA SER A 85 -1.43 8.82 4.96
C SER A 85 -1.76 10.32 5.03
N LEU A 86 -1.42 10.99 6.14
CA LEU A 86 -1.62 12.43 6.34
C LEU A 86 -0.69 13.28 5.46
N SER A 87 0.41 12.70 4.97
CA SER A 87 1.32 13.35 4.04
C SER A 87 0.74 13.38 2.61
N VAL A 88 -0.17 12.46 2.27
CA VAL A 88 -0.85 12.41 0.97
C VAL A 88 -2.05 13.36 1.00
N ARG A 89 -1.96 14.47 0.25
CA ARG A 89 -3.01 15.50 0.16
C ARG A 89 -3.92 15.38 -1.06
N GLU A 90 -3.46 14.61 -2.04
CA GLU A 90 -4.17 14.37 -3.29
C GLU A 90 -5.19 13.25 -3.13
N GLU A 91 -6.27 13.28 -3.92
CA GLU A 91 -7.28 12.24 -3.90
C GLU A 91 -6.70 10.92 -4.41
N THR A 92 -6.95 9.85 -3.67
CA THR A 92 -6.66 8.48 -4.11
C THR A 92 -7.82 7.95 -4.96
N ILE A 93 -7.58 6.86 -5.69
CA ILE A 93 -8.62 6.22 -6.49
C ILE A 93 -9.86 5.84 -5.67
N TRP A 94 -9.69 5.38 -4.42
CA TRP A 94 -10.83 5.05 -3.56
C TRP A 94 -11.54 6.28 -2.99
N ASP A 95 -10.87 7.44 -2.86
CA ASP A 95 -11.54 8.70 -2.53
C ASP A 95 -12.47 9.12 -3.69
N ILE A 96 -11.97 9.04 -4.93
CA ILE A 96 -12.73 9.32 -6.14
C ILE A 96 -13.93 8.36 -6.24
N LEU A 97 -13.70 7.05 -6.10
CA LEU A 97 -14.79 6.06 -6.14
C LEU A 97 -15.83 6.30 -5.04
N SER A 98 -15.40 6.69 -3.83
CA SER A 98 -16.30 7.00 -2.72
C SER A 98 -17.19 8.20 -3.03
N ARG A 99 -16.64 9.25 -3.66
CA ARG A 99 -17.39 10.43 -4.11
C ARG A 99 -18.46 10.08 -5.14
N GLU A 100 -18.17 9.11 -6.02
CA GLU A 100 -19.12 8.57 -6.99
C GLU A 100 -20.10 7.53 -6.40
N GLY A 101 -20.11 7.36 -5.07
CA GLY A 101 -21.01 6.42 -4.37
C GLY A 101 -20.62 4.95 -4.52
N LEU A 102 -19.46 4.65 -5.09
CA LEU A 102 -18.95 3.29 -5.25
C LEU A 102 -18.20 2.83 -4.00
N LYS A 103 -18.22 1.52 -3.75
CA LYS A 103 -17.61 0.91 -2.57
C LYS A 103 -16.21 0.39 -2.86
N SER A 104 -15.27 0.64 -1.95
CA SER A 104 -13.90 0.11 -2.02
C SER A 104 -13.54 -0.71 -0.76
N CYS A 105 -12.70 -1.73 -0.93
CA CYS A 105 -12.06 -2.45 0.16
C CYS A 105 -10.54 -2.32 -0.02
N VAL A 106 -9.86 -1.68 0.94
CA VAL A 106 -8.43 -1.36 0.86
C VAL A 106 -7.69 -2.09 1.97
N VAL A 107 -6.72 -2.93 1.64
CA VAL A 107 -5.97 -3.71 2.64
C VAL A 107 -4.49 -3.56 2.37
N GLY A 108 -3.72 -3.09 3.35
CA GLY A 108 -2.26 -3.12 3.31
C GLY A 108 -1.58 -2.09 2.40
N VAL A 109 -2.32 -1.19 1.73
CA VAL A 109 -1.77 -0.24 0.74
C VAL A 109 -1.02 0.91 1.41
N PRO A 110 0.29 1.13 1.19
CA PRO A 110 1.03 2.19 1.84
C PRO A 110 1.00 3.54 1.06
N PRO A 111 1.06 4.70 1.75
CA PRO A 111 0.80 4.89 3.16
C PRO A 111 -0.70 5.05 3.44
N SER A 112 -1.32 4.09 4.14
CA SER A 112 -2.73 4.16 4.57
C SER A 112 -2.92 4.31 6.07
N TYR A 113 -1.86 4.40 6.87
CA TYR A 113 -1.96 4.74 8.30
C TYR A 113 -1.67 6.22 8.55
N PRO A 114 -2.43 6.91 9.42
CA PRO A 114 -3.71 6.46 10.01
C PRO A 114 -4.80 6.26 8.93
N PRO A 115 -5.75 5.34 9.15
CA PRO A 115 -6.81 5.07 8.19
C PRO A 115 -7.68 6.32 7.97
N LYS A 116 -7.90 6.69 6.70
CA LYS A 116 -8.83 7.77 6.33
C LYS A 116 -10.23 7.20 6.01
N PRO A 117 -11.31 7.96 6.24
CA PRO A 117 -12.65 7.57 5.82
C PRO A 117 -12.76 7.31 4.32
N LEU A 118 -13.53 6.27 3.95
CA LEU A 118 -13.95 5.99 2.58
C LEU A 118 -15.35 5.36 2.58
N ASN A 119 -16.00 5.28 1.42
CA ASN A 119 -17.19 4.45 1.26
C ASN A 119 -16.78 2.98 1.18
N GLY A 120 -16.62 2.32 2.34
CA GLY A 120 -16.27 0.91 2.40
C GLY A 120 -15.38 0.55 3.59
N LEU A 121 -14.40 -0.31 3.35
CA LEU A 121 -13.56 -0.90 4.38
C LEU A 121 -12.08 -0.60 4.09
N LEU A 122 -11.32 -0.31 5.13
CA LEU A 122 -9.87 -0.16 5.04
C LEU A 122 -9.18 -0.81 6.24
N VAL A 123 -8.13 -1.57 5.96
CA VAL A 123 -7.14 -2.06 6.93
C VAL A 123 -5.80 -1.48 6.52
N SER A 124 -5.16 -0.72 7.41
CA SER A 124 -3.97 0.05 7.06
C SER A 124 -2.73 -0.82 6.81
N CYS A 125 -1.65 -0.19 6.39
CA CYS A 125 -0.43 -0.81 5.89
C CYS A 125 0.66 -1.05 6.95
N PHE A 126 1.78 -1.62 6.53
CA PHE A 126 2.92 -2.00 7.38
C PHE A 126 3.60 -0.85 8.17
N ILE A 127 3.37 0.42 7.81
CA ILE A 127 3.83 1.57 8.63
C ILE A 127 2.94 1.85 9.85
N THR A 128 1.89 1.06 10.08
CA THR A 128 1.10 1.10 11.31
C THR A 128 1.97 0.67 12.49
N PRO A 129 2.01 1.45 13.60
CA PRO A 129 2.90 1.13 14.72
C PRO A 129 2.69 -0.26 15.32
N ASP A 130 1.43 -0.61 15.64
CA ASP A 130 1.04 -1.87 16.24
C ASP A 130 -0.50 -2.01 16.26
N ALA A 131 -0.99 -3.18 16.65
CA ALA A 131 -2.42 -3.49 16.75
C ALA A 131 -3.15 -2.73 17.87
N THR A 132 -2.46 -2.02 18.77
CA THR A 132 -3.11 -1.19 19.80
C THR A 132 -3.72 0.08 19.21
N LYS A 133 -3.26 0.52 18.03
CA LYS A 133 -3.77 1.71 17.32
C LYS A 133 -5.07 1.45 16.58
N GLU A 134 -5.75 2.52 16.19
CA GLU A 134 -6.87 2.46 15.25
C GLU A 134 -6.32 2.31 13.83
N TYR A 135 -6.33 1.08 13.32
CA TYR A 135 -5.74 0.72 12.02
C TYR A 135 -6.79 0.36 10.97
N THR A 136 -8.07 0.47 11.29
CA THR A 136 -9.16 0.18 10.36
C THR A 136 -10.11 1.36 10.17
N TYR A 137 -10.74 1.44 9.00
CA TYR A 137 -11.95 2.22 8.78
C TYR A 137 -13.08 1.32 8.25
N PRO A 138 -14.30 1.38 8.82
CA PRO A 138 -14.63 2.06 10.07
C PRO A 138 -13.87 1.45 11.28
N PRO A 139 -13.75 2.16 12.42
CA PRO A 139 -13.09 1.62 13.63
C PRO A 139 -13.67 0.28 14.11
N SER A 140 -14.96 0.02 13.85
CA SER A 140 -15.60 -1.24 14.21
C SER A 140 -15.06 -2.46 13.46
N LEU A 141 -14.45 -2.27 12.28
CA LEU A 141 -13.87 -3.35 11.47
C LEU A 141 -12.73 -4.07 12.21
N LYS A 142 -11.97 -3.36 13.04
CA LYS A 142 -10.88 -3.92 13.86
C LYS A 142 -11.30 -5.16 14.63
N ARG A 143 -12.48 -5.14 15.25
CA ARG A 143 -13.02 -6.27 16.03
C ARG A 143 -13.30 -7.51 15.18
N GLU A 144 -13.69 -7.30 13.93
CA GLU A 144 -13.95 -8.40 13.00
C GLU A 144 -12.63 -9.01 12.53
N VAL A 145 -11.66 -8.17 12.17
CA VAL A 145 -10.30 -8.59 11.80
C VAL A 145 -9.68 -9.40 12.93
N GLU A 146 -9.70 -8.89 14.16
CA GLU A 146 -9.09 -9.57 15.32
C GLU A 146 -9.80 -10.87 15.69
N ARG A 147 -11.11 -10.98 15.45
CA ARG A 147 -11.83 -12.24 15.64
C ARG A 147 -11.38 -13.31 14.64
N LEU A 148 -11.01 -12.92 13.43
CA LEU A 148 -10.61 -13.83 12.36
C LEU A 148 -9.16 -14.26 12.47
N VAL A 149 -8.25 -13.34 12.81
CA VAL A 149 -6.79 -13.59 12.75
C VAL A 149 -6.07 -13.48 14.09
N GLY A 150 -6.77 -13.09 15.16
CA GLY A 150 -6.13 -12.75 16.43
C GLY A 150 -5.42 -11.39 16.34
N GLU A 151 -4.15 -11.33 16.72
CA GLU A 151 -3.36 -10.11 16.54
C GLU A 151 -3.03 -9.91 15.05
N TYR A 152 -3.50 -8.81 14.46
CA TYR A 152 -3.21 -8.50 13.06
C TYR A 152 -1.73 -8.18 12.85
N MET A 153 -1.07 -8.92 11.96
CA MET A 153 0.33 -8.71 11.60
C MET A 153 0.45 -7.68 10.47
N PHE A 154 1.01 -6.50 10.77
CA PHE A 154 1.26 -5.45 9.77
C PHE A 154 2.51 -5.68 8.94
N ASP A 155 3.51 -6.31 9.54
CA ASP A 155 4.79 -6.64 8.92
C ASP A 155 5.37 -7.91 9.56
N VAL A 156 6.32 -8.54 8.88
CA VAL A 156 7.04 -9.69 9.41
C VAL A 156 8.06 -9.24 10.46
N LYS A 157 8.19 -10.00 11.56
CA LYS A 157 9.27 -9.78 12.53
C LYS A 157 10.61 -10.15 11.89
N PHE A 158 11.27 -9.17 11.27
CA PHE A 158 12.59 -9.37 10.68
C PHE A 158 13.64 -9.43 11.80
N ARG A 159 14.32 -10.57 11.96
CA ARG A 159 15.36 -10.78 12.99
C ARG A 159 16.70 -10.24 12.48
N THR A 160 17.14 -9.10 13.00
CA THR A 160 18.48 -8.54 12.72
C THR A 160 19.53 -8.84 13.78
N GLU A 161 19.15 -9.37 14.94
CA GLU A 161 20.07 -9.56 16.08
C GLU A 161 21.02 -10.77 15.93
N GLU A 162 20.87 -11.59 14.89
CA GLU A 162 21.78 -12.71 14.56
C GLU A 162 22.73 -12.38 13.40
N ARG A 163 23.26 -11.14 13.34
CA ARG A 163 24.28 -10.74 12.36
C ARG A 163 25.60 -10.34 13.01
#